data_AF-A0A183MS13-F1
#
_entry.id   AF-A0A183MS13-F1
#
_cell.length_a   1.000
_cell.length_b   1.000
_cell.length_c   1.000
_cell.angle_alpha   90.00
_cell.angle_beta   90.00
_cell.angle_gamma   90.00
#
_symmetry.space_group_name_H-M   'P 1'
#
loop_
_entity.id
_entity.type
_entity.pdbx_description
1 polymer ?
#
loop_
_entity_poly.entity_id
_entity_poly.type
_entity_poly.pdbx_seq_one_letter_code
_entity_poly.pdbx_strand_id
1 'polypeptide(L)' 'MWETGKVFQIATEMRRYKLEVLGISETHWTHIGQQRLDSGKLLLYSGHEEKNAPHTQKVALMLSKQAQNALIG' A
#
# COMPACT_ATOMS: atom_id res chain seq x y z
N MET A 1 2.55 0.39 12.91
CA MET A 1 2.89 -0.73 12.02
C MET A 1 1.59 -1.48 11.75
N TRP A 2 1.05 -1.38 10.53
CA TRP A 2 -0.20 -2.07 10.16
C TRP A 2 -0.06 -3.57 10.48
N GLU A 3 -1.10 -4.19 11.03
CA GLU A 3 -1.07 -5.61 11.40
C GLU A 3 -0.66 -6.42 10.17
N THR A 4 0.49 -7.09 10.23
CA THR A 4 1.07 -7.88 9.12
C THR A 4 0.02 -8.77 8.46
N GLY A 5 -0.91 -9.35 9.23
CA GLY A 5 -2.03 -10.16 8.74
C GLY A 5 -2.97 -9.47 7.75
N LYS A 6 -3.27 -8.17 7.93
CA LYS A 6 -4.15 -7.44 7.00
C LYS A 6 -3.47 -7.16 5.66
N VAL A 7 -2.14 -6.93 5.62
CA VAL A 7 -1.42 -6.76 4.34
C VAL A 7 -1.44 -8.04 3.52
N PHE A 8 -1.29 -9.20 4.18
CA PHE A 8 -1.37 -10.51 3.53
C PHE A 8 -2.77 -10.82 2.97
N GLN A 9 -3.84 -10.44 3.68
CA GLN A 9 -5.21 -10.56 3.15
C GLN A 9 -5.40 -9.72 1.89
N ILE A 10 -4.97 -8.45 1.91
CA ILE A 10 -5.05 -7.56 0.76
C ILE A 10 -4.25 -8.12 -0.43
N ALA A 11 -3.03 -8.61 -0.20
CA ALA A 11 -2.21 -9.21 -1.24
C ALA A 11 -2.83 -10.48 -1.84
N THR A 12 -3.58 -11.23 -1.03
CA THR A 12 -4.34 -12.41 -1.46
C THR A 12 -5.50 -12.00 -2.36
N GLU A 13 -6.27 -10.98 -1.98
CA GLU A 13 -7.38 -10.52 -2.82
C GLU A 13 -6.93 -9.84 -4.10
N MET A 14 -5.84 -9.08 -4.06
CA MET A 14 -5.21 -8.54 -5.27
C MET A 14 -4.86 -9.66 -6.26
N ARG A 15 -4.36 -10.80 -5.77
CA ARG A 15 -4.10 -11.99 -6.59
C ARG A 15 -5.39 -12.62 -7.11
N ARG A 16 -6.42 -12.76 -6.26
CA ARG A 16 -7.72 -13.36 -6.63
C ARG A 16 -8.39 -12.59 -7.76
N TYR A 17 -8.40 -11.27 -7.67
CA TYR A 17 -8.98 -10.38 -8.69
C TYR A 17 -8.02 -10.07 -9.85
N LYS A 18 -6.80 -10.62 -9.83
CA LYS A 18 -5.76 -10.40 -10.86
C LYS A 18 -5.49 -8.90 -11.10
N LEU A 19 -5.46 -8.13 -10.03
CA LEU A 19 -5.21 -6.70 -10.10
C LEU A 19 -3.70 -6.43 -10.18
N GLU A 20 -3.33 -5.49 -11.04
CA GLU A 20 -1.94 -5.02 -11.19
C GLU A 20 -1.65 -3.84 -10.26
N VAL A 21 -2.67 -3.03 -9.99
CA VAL A 21 -2.64 -1.87 -9.08
C VAL A 21 -3.87 -1.90 -8.18
N LEU A 22 -3.69 -1.67 -6.89
CA LEU A 22 -4.78 -1.55 -5.93
C LEU A 22 -4.59 -0.29 -5.06
N GLY A 23 -5.58 0.60 -5.08
CA GLY A 23 -5.65 1.75 -4.18
C GLY A 23 -6.31 1.38 -2.86
N ILE A 24 -5.73 1.83 -1.76
CA ILE A 24 -6.19 1.61 -0.39
C ILE A 24 -6.35 2.98 0.25
N SER A 25 -7.59 3.33 0.61
CA SER A 25 -7.91 4.55 1.35
C SER A 25 -7.99 4.24 2.85
N GLU A 26 -7.74 5.24 3.70
CA GLU A 26 -7.81 5.13 5.17
C GLU A 26 -6.74 4.25 5.83
N THR A 27 -5.51 4.34 5.34
CA THR A 27 -4.40 3.64 5.99
C THR A 27 -3.83 4.47 7.13
N HIS A 28 -3.77 3.98 8.37
CA HIS A 28 -3.26 4.79 9.50
C HIS A 28 -1.71 4.95 9.50
N TRP A 29 -1.06 5.03 8.34
CA TRP A 29 0.40 5.25 8.23
C TRP A 29 0.79 6.65 8.66
N THR A 30 1.64 6.81 9.68
CA THR A 30 2.08 8.14 10.15
C THR A 30 3.12 8.80 9.26
N HIS A 31 3.71 8.07 8.31
CA HIS A 31 4.81 8.53 7.47
C HIS A 31 4.57 8.18 6.00
N ILE A 32 5.39 8.77 5.13
CA ILE A 32 5.54 8.35 3.74
C ILE A 32 6.54 7.20 3.70
N GLY A 33 6.27 6.16 2.90
CA GLY A 33 7.21 5.06 2.77
C GLY A 33 6.83 4.05 1.71
N GLN A 34 7.72 3.07 1.58
CA GLN A 34 7.55 1.93 0.71
C GLN A 34 7.93 0.66 1.45
N GLN A 35 7.21 -0.43 1.17
CA GLN A 35 7.48 -1.75 1.74
C GLN A 35 7.34 -2.82 0.66
N ARG A 36 8.36 -3.67 0.53
CA ARG A 36 8.30 -4.85 -0.32
C ARG A 36 7.80 -6.05 0.47
N LEU A 37 6.83 -6.75 -0.09
CA LEU A 37 6.33 -8.01 0.44
C LEU A 37 7.17 -9.17 -0.09
N ASP A 38 7.24 -10.28 0.64
CA ASP A 38 7.92 -11.51 0.20
C ASP A 38 7.35 -12.05 -1.13
N SER A 39 6.08 -11.73 -1.43
CA SER A 39 5.44 -12.04 -2.71
C SER A 39 5.93 -11.20 -3.90
N GLY A 40 6.88 -10.28 -3.67
CA GLY A 40 7.42 -9.36 -4.68
C GLY A 40 6.54 -8.14 -4.98
N LYS A 41 5.35 -8.04 -4.37
CA LYS A 41 4.49 -6.85 -4.44
C LYS A 41 5.10 -5.67 -3.67
N LEU A 42 4.87 -4.46 -4.15
CA LEU A 42 5.34 -3.22 -3.55
C LEU A 42 4.15 -2.46 -2.99
N LEU A 43 4.21 -2.10 -1.72
CA LEU A 43 3.27 -1.22 -1.07
C LEU A 43 3.91 0.16 -0.97
N LEU A 44 3.30 1.14 -1.61
CA LEU A 44 3.63 2.57 -1.46
C LEU A 44 2.56 3.18 -0.55
N TYR A 45 2.95 4.03 0.38
CA TYR A 45 1.98 4.71 1.24
C TYR A 45 2.41 6.14 1.54
N SER A 46 1.41 6.99 1.67
CA SER A 46 1.57 8.39 2.02
C SER A 46 0.88 8.66 3.36
N GLY A 47 1.58 9.34 4.25
CA GLY A 47 1.09 9.73 5.56
C GLY A 47 1.61 11.11 5.92
N HIS A 48 0.71 11.96 6.44
CA HIS A 48 1.08 13.25 7.02
C HIS A 48 1.31 13.09 8.52
N GLU A 49 2.39 13.68 9.02
CA GLU A 49 2.81 13.60 10.43
C GLU A 49 2.06 14.59 11.35
N GLU A 50 1.19 15.43 10.80
CA GLU A 50 0.65 16.57 11.54
C GLU A 50 -0.39 16.14 12.58
N LYS A 51 0.07 16.18 13.84
CA LYS A 51 -0.61 15.71 15.06
C LYS A 51 -2.00 16.32 15.31
N ASN A 52 -2.35 17.41 14.60
CA ASN A 52 -3.58 18.19 14.80
C ASN A 52 -4.43 18.34 13.52
N ALA A 53 -4.10 17.67 12.41
CA ALA A 53 -4.89 17.78 11.18
C ALA A 53 -6.16 16.90 11.29
N PRO A 54 -7.36 17.44 11.03
CA PRO A 54 -8.59 16.66 11.05
C PRO A 54 -8.57 15.71 9.86
N HIS A 55 -8.36 14.42 10.14
CA HIS A 55 -8.47 13.33 9.16
C HIS A 55 -7.45 13.42 8.01
N THR A 56 -6.25 12.94 8.26
CA THR A 56 -5.27 12.72 7.20
C THR A 56 -5.82 11.66 6.23
N GLN A 57 -6.22 12.08 5.04
CA GLN A 57 -6.51 11.19 3.92
C GLN A 57 -5.22 10.46 3.54
N LYS A 58 -5.06 9.25 4.06
CA LYS A 58 -3.86 8.44 3.85
C LYS A 58 -4.13 7.40 2.80
N VAL A 59 -3.47 7.57 1.66
CA VAL A 59 -3.59 6.69 0.51
C VAL A 59 -2.37 5.78 0.46
N ALA A 60 -2.63 4.50 0.22
CA ALA A 60 -1.62 3.54 -0.14
C ALA A 60 -1.94 2.90 -1.49
N LEU A 61 -0.90 2.54 -2.23
CA LEU A 61 -0.96 1.82 -3.49
C LEU A 61 -0.22 0.51 -3.33
N MET A 62 -0.86 -0.61 -3.65
CA MET A 62 -0.20 -1.90 -3.80
C MET A 62 0.00 -2.19 -5.28
N LEU A 63 1.24 -2.51 -5.66
CA LEU A 63 1.67 -2.75 -7.03
C LEU A 63 2.18 -4.18 -7.20
N SER A 64 1.74 -4.84 -8.27
CA SER A 64 2.35 -6.09 -8.73
C SER A 64 3.80 -5.85 -9.20
N LYS A 65 4.55 -6.92 -9.45
CA LYS A 65 5.89 -6.81 -10.05
C LYS A 65 5.84 -6.21 -11.46
N GLN A 66 4.78 -6.49 -12.22
CA GLN A 66 4.61 -5.95 -13.56
C GLN A 66 4.29 -4.45 -13.53
N ALA A 67 3.36 -4.04 -12.66
CA ALA A 67 3.03 -2.63 -12.47
C ALA A 67 4.23 -1.83 -11.93
N GLN A 68 5.04 -2.42 -11.02
CA GLN A 68 6.30 -1.81 -10.58
C GLN A 68 7.22 -1.51 -11.77
N ASN A 69 7.46 -2.50 -12.62
CA ASN A 69 8.35 -2.32 -13.78
C ASN A 69 7.80 -1.31 -14.80
N ALA A 70 6.48 -1.18 -14.91
CA ALA A 70 5.85 -0.24 -15.84
C ALA A 70 5.81 1.21 -15.30
N LEU A 71 5.71 1.38 -13.97
CA LEU A 71 5.54 2.69 -13.32
C LEU A 71 6.86 3.28 -12.78
N ILE A 72 7.85 2.44 -12.50
CA ILE A 72 9.13 2.80 -11.86
C ILE A 72 10.32 2.49 -12.79
N GLY A 73 10.07 1.80 -13.92
CA GLY A 73 11.08 1.44 -14.92
C GLY A 73 11.40 2.55 -15.90
#